data_AF-A0A2A5XNA5-F1
#
_entry.id   AF-A0A2A5XNA5-F1
#
_cell.length_a   1.000
_cell.length_b   1.000
_cell.length_c   1.000
_cell.angle_alpha   90.00
_cell.angle_beta   90.00
_cell.angle_gamma   90.00
#
_symmetry.space_group_name_H-M   'P 1'
#
loop_
_entity.id
_entity.type
_entity.pdbx_description
1 polymer ?
#
loop_
_entity_poly.entity_id
_entity_poly.type
_entity_poly.pdbx_seq_one_letter_code
_entity_poly.pdbx_strand_id
1 'polypeptide(L)'
;MKFSFSLLFKLFIFSISIVFLLLLVFGISYYTIDQIQKKNNLMDIGDYSPISTLVVPSNPKTRSKFPFVDVHSHHWNMPIMNLDNLVNEMDSLNMVYQINLSGSGLAVFSGKQDLMDLNLLKSVNNVNENYPERFGVFVNLDLSKIGRKNFKSNTEEYLENASKIGAIGLKIYKNLGLNLKDGEGNRVKVDDERLQFIWEKCAELNFPVLIHSGEPIAFFDKIDKFNERWLHAKERPNSFRPSDKYPSFDVVMMEQYNMFKKNPNTTFINAHFGWFGNNLKK
;
A
#
# COMPACT_ATOMS: atom_id res chain seq x y z
N MET A 1 33.74 -53.24 16.95
CA MET A 1 32.71 -53.23 15.89
C MET A 1 33.42 -53.08 14.54
N LYS A 2 33.49 -54.11 13.70
CA LYS A 2 34.12 -54.00 12.36
C LYS A 2 33.09 -53.44 11.38
N PHE A 3 33.26 -52.19 10.96
CA PHE A 3 32.44 -51.59 9.91
C PHE A 3 32.75 -52.25 8.56
N SER A 4 31.75 -52.83 7.89
CA SER A 4 31.93 -53.47 6.57
C SER A 4 31.73 -52.45 5.46
N PHE A 5 32.81 -52.09 4.77
CA PHE A 5 32.79 -51.19 3.61
C PHE A 5 31.86 -51.69 2.49
N SER A 6 31.72 -53.01 2.33
CA SER A 6 30.78 -53.63 1.38
C SER A 6 29.32 -53.35 1.72
N LEU A 7 28.96 -53.36 3.01
CA LEU A 7 27.60 -53.04 3.45
C LEU A 7 27.29 -51.56 3.20
N LEU A 8 28.25 -50.68 3.50
CA LEU A 8 28.13 -49.23 3.26
C LEU A 8 27.94 -48.92 1.77
N PHE A 9 28.72 -49.56 0.90
CA PHE A 9 28.62 -49.41 -0.55
C PHE A 9 27.28 -49.94 -1.12
N LYS A 10 26.79 -51.09 -0.61
CA LYS A 10 25.47 -51.62 -0.99
C LYS A 10 24.33 -50.70 -0.54
N LEU A 11 24.39 -50.17 0.67
CA LEU A 11 23.42 -49.19 1.18
C LEU A 11 23.46 -47.89 0.36
N PHE A 12 24.65 -47.47 -0.07
CA PHE A 12 24.83 -46.31 -0.93
C PHE A 12 24.23 -46.52 -2.34
N ILE A 13 24.53 -47.64 -3.00
CA ILE A 13 23.93 -47.99 -4.30
C ILE A 13 22.41 -48.12 -4.16
N PHE A 14 21.92 -48.79 -3.12
CA PHE A 14 20.49 -48.92 -2.86
C PHE A 14 19.80 -47.56 -2.70
N SER A 15 20.43 -46.63 -1.98
CA SER A 15 19.93 -45.27 -1.82
C SER A 15 19.93 -44.50 -3.15
N ILE A 16 20.97 -44.62 -3.98
CA ILE A 16 21.01 -44.03 -5.32
C ILE A 16 19.89 -44.60 -6.20
N SER A 17 19.69 -45.92 -6.17
CA SER A 17 18.63 -46.59 -6.94
C SER A 17 17.23 -46.12 -6.52
N ILE A 18 17.01 -45.88 -5.22
CA ILE A 18 15.77 -45.29 -4.71
C ILE A 18 15.59 -43.87 -5.24
N VAL A 19 16.62 -43.02 -5.16
CA VAL A 19 16.55 -41.65 -5.68
C VAL A 19 16.27 -41.64 -7.18
N PHE A 20 16.92 -42.52 -7.94
CA PHE A 20 16.68 -42.66 -9.37
C PHE A 20 15.25 -43.11 -9.68
N LEU A 21 14.74 -44.11 -8.94
CA LEU A 21 13.35 -44.55 -9.07
C LEU A 21 12.36 -43.42 -8.75
N LEU A 22 12.61 -42.65 -7.69
CA LEU A 22 11.77 -41.49 -7.35
C LEU A 22 11.79 -40.45 -8.46
N LEU A 23 12.97 -40.09 -8.98
CA LEU A 23 13.08 -39.14 -10.10
C LEU A 23 12.36 -39.64 -11.35
N LEU A 24 12.46 -40.93 -11.66
CA LEU A 24 11.75 -41.54 -12.79
C LEU A 24 10.23 -41.46 -12.59
N VAL A 25 9.73 -41.84 -11.41
CA VAL A 25 8.29 -41.81 -11.10
C VAL A 25 7.75 -40.37 -11.10
N PHE A 26 8.45 -39.43 -10.47
CA PHE A 26 8.06 -38.01 -10.48
C PHE A 26 8.16 -37.41 -11.88
N GLY A 27 9.18 -37.77 -12.66
CA GLY A 27 9.33 -37.34 -14.05
C GLY A 27 8.20 -37.82 -14.94
N ILE A 28 7.85 -39.12 -14.86
CA ILE A 28 6.70 -39.69 -15.59
C ILE A 28 5.39 -39.04 -15.16
N SER A 29 5.20 -38.83 -13.85
CA SER A 29 3.99 -38.20 -13.31
C SER A 29 3.86 -36.75 -13.78
N TYR A 30 4.94 -35.96 -13.70
CA TYR A 30 4.97 -34.58 -14.17
C TYR A 30 4.69 -34.50 -15.69
N TYR A 31 5.36 -35.33 -16.48
CA TYR A 31 5.14 -35.39 -17.92
C TYR A 31 3.68 -35.76 -18.25
N THR A 32 3.11 -36.74 -17.55
CA THR A 32 1.70 -37.15 -17.76
C THR A 32 0.74 -36.01 -17.44
N ILE A 33 0.97 -35.29 -16.33
CA ILE A 33 0.15 -34.12 -15.94
C ILE A 33 0.26 -33.02 -17.01
N ASP A 34 1.46 -32.68 -17.46
CA ASP A 34 1.70 -31.67 -18.50
C ASP A 34 1.02 -32.04 -19.82
N GLN A 35 1.13 -33.30 -20.25
CA GLN A 35 0.45 -33.79 -21.45
C GLN A 35 -1.08 -33.74 -21.33
N ILE A 36 -1.63 -34.07 -20.15
CA ILE A 36 -3.08 -33.97 -19.90
C ILE A 36 -3.54 -32.51 -19.94
N GLN A 37 -2.81 -31.59 -19.31
CA GLN A 37 -3.13 -30.16 -19.32
C GLN A 37 -3.13 -29.60 -20.74
N LYS A 38 -2.10 -29.92 -21.54
CA LYS A 38 -2.02 -29.53 -22.96
C LYS A 38 -3.14 -30.13 -23.80
N LYS A 39 -3.39 -31.45 -23.67
CA LYS A 39 -4.47 -32.14 -24.40
C LYS A 39 -5.83 -31.52 -24.13
N ASN A 40 -6.09 -31.14 -22.88
CA ASN A 40 -7.36 -30.54 -22.46
C ASN A 40 -7.39 -29.02 -22.67
N ASN A 41 -6.33 -28.42 -23.22
CA ASN A 41 -6.19 -26.98 -23.42
C ASN A 41 -6.52 -26.18 -22.14
N LEU A 42 -6.05 -26.67 -20.99
CA LEU A 42 -6.29 -26.01 -19.70
C LEU A 42 -5.43 -24.74 -19.63
N MET A 43 -6.07 -23.63 -19.27
CA MET A 43 -5.46 -22.31 -19.13
C MET A 43 -5.82 -21.75 -17.75
N ASP A 44 -4.87 -21.09 -17.09
CA ASP A 44 -5.17 -20.37 -15.85
C ASP A 44 -5.97 -19.10 -16.16
N ILE A 45 -6.85 -18.68 -15.24
CA ILE A 45 -7.60 -17.44 -15.43
C ILE A 45 -6.68 -16.21 -15.55
N GLY A 46 -5.46 -16.25 -14.98
CA GLY A 46 -4.46 -15.19 -15.14
C GLY A 46 -3.87 -15.11 -16.55
N ASP A 47 -3.84 -16.22 -17.28
CA ASP A 47 -3.37 -16.28 -18.67
C ASP A 47 -4.49 -15.96 -19.69
N TYR A 48 -5.75 -16.10 -19.26
CA TYR A 48 -6.92 -15.83 -20.10
C TYR A 48 -7.10 -14.34 -20.38
N SER A 49 -6.56 -13.88 -21.51
CA SER A 49 -6.66 -12.49 -21.98
C SER A 49 -7.10 -12.44 -23.45
N PRO A 50 -8.39 -12.66 -23.76
CA PRO A 50 -8.88 -12.71 -25.13
C PRO A 50 -8.77 -11.35 -25.81
N ILE A 51 -8.37 -11.35 -27.09
CA ILE A 51 -8.44 -10.15 -27.92
C ILE A 51 -9.90 -9.95 -28.35
N SER A 52 -10.44 -8.76 -28.11
CA SER A 52 -11.79 -8.41 -28.55
C SER A 52 -11.92 -8.53 -30.08
N THR A 53 -12.93 -9.27 -30.53
CA THR A 53 -13.28 -9.38 -31.96
C THR A 53 -14.23 -8.27 -32.42
N LEU A 54 -14.63 -7.37 -31.52
CA LEU A 54 -15.53 -6.26 -31.81
C LEU A 54 -14.82 -5.23 -32.72
N VAL A 55 -15.27 -5.12 -33.97
CA VAL A 55 -14.80 -4.11 -34.92
C VAL A 55 -15.80 -2.96 -34.95
N VAL A 56 -15.55 -1.94 -34.14
CA VAL A 56 -16.33 -0.70 -34.10
C VAL A 56 -15.39 0.51 -34.06
N PRO A 57 -15.81 1.70 -34.53
CA PRO A 57 -15.03 2.91 -34.31
C PRO A 57 -14.71 3.11 -32.82
N SER A 58 -13.44 3.28 -32.49
CA SER A 58 -12.99 3.61 -31.14
C SER A 58 -12.72 5.10 -31.02
N ASN A 59 -12.97 5.65 -29.84
CA ASN A 59 -12.73 7.08 -29.55
C ASN A 59 -12.05 7.23 -28.19
N PRO A 60 -10.81 6.74 -28.03
CA PRO A 60 -10.09 6.85 -26.77
C PRO A 60 -9.89 8.33 -26.42
N LYS A 61 -10.26 8.70 -25.19
CA LYS A 61 -10.01 10.03 -24.64
C LYS A 61 -8.74 9.97 -23.81
N THR A 62 -7.69 10.62 -24.28
CA THR A 62 -6.38 10.67 -23.62
C THR A 62 -6.16 11.93 -22.80
N ARG A 63 -7.01 12.95 -22.97
CA ARG A 63 -6.95 14.22 -22.27
C ARG A 63 -8.31 14.54 -21.64
N SER A 64 -8.32 14.98 -20.39
CA SER A 64 -9.55 15.36 -19.71
C SER A 64 -10.12 16.67 -20.29
N LYS A 65 -11.44 16.78 -20.33
CA LYS A 65 -12.13 17.98 -20.85
C LYS A 65 -11.90 19.21 -19.97
N PHE A 66 -11.82 18.99 -18.66
CA PHE A 66 -11.65 20.05 -17.65
C PHE A 66 -10.34 19.84 -16.90
N PRO A 67 -9.64 20.92 -16.51
CA PRO A 67 -8.44 20.80 -15.71
C PRO A 67 -8.77 20.11 -14.38
N PHE A 68 -7.86 19.28 -13.87
CA PHE A 68 -8.07 18.55 -12.63
C PHE A 68 -6.81 18.51 -11.76
N VAL A 69 -7.02 18.19 -10.49
CA VAL A 69 -5.98 18.03 -9.48
C VAL A 69 -5.90 16.57 -9.06
N ASP A 70 -4.70 15.99 -9.09
CA ASP A 70 -4.46 14.68 -8.48
C ASP A 70 -4.02 14.85 -7.02
N VAL A 71 -4.93 14.56 -6.09
CA VAL A 71 -4.68 14.64 -4.65
C VAL A 71 -4.08 13.36 -4.05
N HIS A 72 -3.88 12.30 -4.86
CA HIS A 72 -3.46 10.99 -4.36
C HIS A 72 -2.37 10.33 -5.22
N SER A 73 -1.20 10.95 -5.27
CA SER A 73 -0.02 10.38 -5.90
C SER A 73 1.11 10.06 -4.92
N HIS A 74 2.03 9.19 -5.33
CA HIS A 74 3.15 8.73 -4.51
C HIS A 74 4.45 8.78 -5.31
N HIS A 75 5.28 9.79 -5.04
CA HIS A 75 6.59 10.01 -5.68
C HIS A 75 7.71 9.88 -4.66
N TRP A 76 8.11 8.65 -4.36
CA TRP A 76 9.08 8.33 -3.31
C TRP A 76 10.49 8.89 -3.57
N ASN A 77 10.86 9.05 -4.84
CA ASN A 77 12.14 9.58 -5.29
C ASN A 77 12.09 11.07 -5.66
N MET A 78 11.00 11.79 -5.31
CA MET A 78 10.85 13.22 -5.56
C MET A 78 12.05 14.08 -5.14
N PRO A 79 12.84 13.78 -4.09
CA PRO A 79 14.08 14.52 -3.78
C PRO A 79 15.11 14.64 -4.89
N ILE A 80 15.14 13.70 -5.83
CA ILE A 80 16.16 13.59 -6.90
C ILE A 80 15.54 13.39 -8.28
N MET A 81 14.20 13.41 -8.35
CA MET A 81 13.46 13.17 -9.58
C MET A 81 13.55 14.39 -10.49
N ASN A 82 13.90 14.19 -11.76
CA ASN A 82 13.62 15.20 -12.77
C ASN A 82 12.09 15.27 -12.99
N LEU A 83 11.50 16.42 -12.68
CA LEU A 83 10.06 16.65 -12.75
C LEU A 83 9.56 16.96 -14.18
N ASP A 84 10.43 17.26 -15.15
CA ASP A 84 10.05 17.64 -16.52
C ASP A 84 9.16 16.59 -17.19
N ASN A 85 9.55 15.32 -17.09
CA ASN A 85 8.78 14.22 -17.68
C ASN A 85 7.39 14.10 -17.05
N LEU A 86 7.31 14.22 -15.73
CA LEU A 86 6.03 14.15 -15.01
C LEU A 86 5.14 15.33 -15.38
N VAL A 87 5.69 16.54 -15.50
CA VAL A 87 4.94 17.73 -15.93
C VAL A 87 4.43 17.58 -17.36
N ASN A 88 5.24 17.04 -18.28
CA ASN A 88 4.79 16.75 -19.65
C ASN A 88 3.63 15.74 -19.67
N GLU A 89 3.68 14.70 -18.83
CA GLU A 89 2.59 13.74 -18.65
C GLU A 89 1.34 14.44 -18.08
N MET A 90 1.49 15.27 -17.05
CA MET A 90 0.40 16.06 -16.47
C MET A 90 -0.28 16.95 -17.52
N ASP A 91 0.50 17.66 -18.33
CA ASP A 91 -0.01 18.55 -19.39
C ASP A 91 -0.79 17.76 -20.46
N SER A 92 -0.29 16.57 -20.83
CA SER A 92 -0.95 15.68 -21.79
C SER A 92 -2.35 15.24 -21.30
N LEU A 93 -2.52 15.12 -19.99
CA LEU A 93 -3.78 14.72 -19.34
C LEU A 93 -4.71 15.91 -19.05
N ASN A 94 -4.21 17.15 -19.11
CA ASN A 94 -4.86 18.35 -18.55
C ASN A 94 -4.93 18.33 -17.00
N MET A 95 -3.91 17.75 -16.37
CA MET A 95 -3.71 17.78 -14.91
C MET A 95 -2.93 19.04 -14.54
N VAL A 96 -3.55 19.93 -13.76
CA VAL A 96 -2.95 21.24 -13.45
C VAL A 96 -2.10 21.21 -12.19
N TYR A 97 -2.41 20.32 -11.25
CA TYR A 97 -1.71 20.23 -9.97
C TYR A 97 -1.70 18.80 -9.45
N GLN A 98 -0.63 18.41 -8.78
CA GLN A 98 -0.47 17.07 -8.23
C GLN A 98 0.14 17.10 -6.83
N ILE A 99 -0.44 16.32 -5.91
CA ILE A 99 0.01 16.21 -4.53
C ILE A 99 0.78 14.91 -4.34
N ASN A 100 2.05 15.02 -3.95
CA ASN A 100 2.87 13.90 -3.52
C ASN A 100 2.58 13.57 -2.05
N LEU A 101 2.08 12.36 -1.79
CA LEU A 101 1.75 11.88 -0.45
C LEU A 101 2.89 11.16 0.27
N SER A 102 4.09 11.11 -0.32
CA SER A 102 5.26 10.39 0.18
C SER A 102 6.42 11.33 0.55
N GLY A 103 6.13 12.54 1.02
CA GLY A 103 7.15 13.56 1.29
C GLY A 103 8.24 13.11 2.27
N SER A 104 7.90 12.33 3.31
CA SER A 104 8.88 11.83 4.29
C SER A 104 9.59 10.53 3.85
N GLY A 105 9.32 10.03 2.64
CA GLY A 105 10.00 8.88 2.06
C GLY A 105 9.73 7.55 2.78
N LEU A 106 10.49 6.51 2.41
CA LEU A 106 10.34 5.16 2.98
C LEU A 106 10.79 5.06 4.44
N ALA A 107 11.55 6.05 4.93
CA ALA A 107 12.06 6.08 6.29
C ALA A 107 10.95 6.07 7.35
N VAL A 108 9.75 6.54 7.00
CA VAL A 108 8.55 6.49 7.85
C VAL A 108 8.23 5.08 8.37
N PHE A 109 8.53 4.03 7.59
CA PHE A 109 8.28 2.64 7.99
C PHE A 109 9.40 2.05 8.85
N SER A 110 10.53 2.75 8.98
CA SER A 110 11.67 2.37 9.81
C SER A 110 11.83 3.24 11.07
N GLY A 111 11.05 4.32 11.19
CA GLY A 111 11.11 5.28 12.30
C GLY A 111 12.38 6.14 12.37
N LYS A 112 13.16 6.18 11.28
CA LYS A 112 14.40 6.97 11.16
C LYS A 112 14.08 8.43 10.84
N GLN A 113 13.88 9.24 11.88
CA GLN A 113 13.44 10.63 11.77
C GLN A 113 14.35 11.48 10.88
N ASP A 114 15.67 11.43 11.07
CA ASP A 114 16.62 12.24 10.29
C ASP A 114 16.49 12.00 8.77
N LEU A 115 16.20 10.76 8.36
CA LEU A 115 15.97 10.44 6.95
C LEU A 115 14.61 10.90 6.45
N MET A 116 13.58 10.91 7.32
CA MET A 116 12.27 11.47 7.01
C MET A 116 12.37 12.97 6.78
N ASP A 117 13.08 13.68 7.66
CA ASP A 117 13.28 15.13 7.61
C ASP A 117 14.07 15.51 6.35
N LEU A 118 15.15 14.79 6.08
CA LEU A 118 15.97 14.99 4.87
C LEU A 118 15.16 14.76 3.59
N ASN A 119 14.33 13.70 3.54
CA ASN A 119 13.53 13.40 2.36
C ASN A 119 12.44 14.47 2.14
N LEU A 120 11.79 14.91 3.21
CA LEU A 120 10.78 15.95 3.14
C LEU A 120 11.37 17.28 2.65
N LEU A 121 12.46 17.72 3.28
CA LEU A 121 13.16 18.95 2.90
C LEU A 121 13.57 18.93 1.43
N LYS A 122 14.20 17.85 0.97
CA LYS A 122 14.61 17.74 -0.43
C LYS A 122 13.45 17.63 -1.41
N SER A 123 12.36 16.96 -1.04
CA SER A 123 11.16 16.88 -1.89
C SER A 123 10.55 18.26 -2.09
N VAL A 124 10.42 19.04 -1.01
CA VAL A 124 9.87 20.39 -1.06
C VAL A 124 10.79 21.34 -1.82
N ASN A 125 12.11 21.29 -1.58
CA ASN A 125 13.07 22.09 -2.34
C ASN A 125 13.03 21.77 -3.83
N ASN A 126 13.03 20.48 -4.22
CA ASN A 126 12.97 20.10 -5.63
C ASN A 126 11.70 20.60 -6.31
N VAL A 127 10.54 20.55 -5.64
CA VAL A 127 9.30 21.14 -6.13
C VAL A 127 9.41 22.65 -6.27
N ASN A 128 9.88 23.35 -5.24
CA ASN A 128 9.95 24.81 -5.20
C ASN A 128 10.92 25.39 -6.23
N GLU A 129 12.04 24.71 -6.48
CA GLU A 129 13.07 25.16 -7.41
C GLU A 129 12.67 24.94 -8.89
N ASN A 130 11.87 23.91 -9.18
CA ASN A 130 11.58 23.52 -10.56
C ASN A 130 10.15 23.83 -11.01
N TYR A 131 9.14 23.46 -10.19
CA TYR A 131 7.72 23.56 -10.57
C TYR A 131 6.80 23.89 -9.37
N PRO A 132 6.99 25.04 -8.69
CA PRO A 132 6.28 25.39 -7.45
C PRO A 132 4.75 25.48 -7.61
N GLU A 133 4.27 25.82 -8.81
CA GLU A 133 2.83 25.97 -9.10
C GLU A 133 2.17 24.67 -9.57
N ARG A 134 2.92 23.57 -9.71
CA ARG A 134 2.41 22.29 -10.25
C ARG A 134 2.33 21.18 -9.22
N PHE A 135 3.06 21.29 -8.11
CA PHE A 135 3.14 20.25 -7.11
C PHE A 135 2.96 20.74 -5.69
N GLY A 136 2.44 19.85 -4.85
CA GLY A 136 2.43 19.99 -3.41
C GLY A 136 2.96 18.73 -2.74
N VAL A 137 3.49 18.85 -1.52
CA VAL A 137 4.08 17.74 -0.77
C VAL A 137 3.40 17.60 0.58
N PHE A 138 2.92 16.39 0.88
CA PHE A 138 2.40 16.04 2.20
C PHE A 138 3.51 15.40 3.05
N VAL A 139 3.56 15.76 4.33
CA VAL A 139 4.40 15.10 5.34
C VAL A 139 3.77 13.78 5.78
N ASN A 140 4.58 12.85 6.29
CA ASN A 140 4.13 11.60 6.89
C ASN A 140 4.68 11.45 8.32
N LEU A 141 3.94 10.76 9.19
CA LEU A 141 4.33 10.57 10.59
C LEU A 141 4.77 9.13 10.90
N ASP A 142 5.78 8.98 11.74
CA ASP A 142 6.13 7.72 12.39
C ASP A 142 5.26 7.51 13.63
N LEU A 143 4.14 6.81 13.46
CA LEU A 143 3.22 6.49 14.54
C LEU A 143 3.69 5.31 15.42
N SER A 144 4.80 4.63 15.10
CA SER A 144 5.32 3.51 15.92
C SER A 144 5.84 3.97 17.30
N LYS A 145 6.02 5.28 17.47
CA LYS A 145 6.43 5.92 18.72
C LYS A 145 5.26 6.28 19.63
N ILE A 146 4.02 5.95 19.25
CA ILE A 146 2.83 6.19 20.09
C ILE A 146 3.01 5.63 21.51
N GLY A 147 2.60 6.41 22.51
CA GLY A 147 2.74 6.05 23.92
C GLY A 147 4.15 6.25 24.51
N ARG A 148 5.17 6.57 23.70
CA ARG A 148 6.50 6.91 24.23
C ARG A 148 6.52 8.32 24.84
N LYS A 149 7.43 8.53 25.79
CA LYS A 149 7.72 9.85 26.35
C LYS A 149 8.08 10.82 25.21
N ASN A 150 7.49 12.01 25.24
CA ASN A 150 7.66 13.08 24.23
C ASN A 150 7.08 12.79 22.84
N PHE A 151 6.29 11.71 22.64
CA PHE A 151 5.66 11.44 21.34
C PHE A 151 4.82 12.62 20.85
N LYS A 152 4.01 13.21 21.75
CA LYS A 152 3.19 14.39 21.46
C LYS A 152 4.02 15.59 21.03
N SER A 153 4.90 16.07 21.91
CA SER A 153 5.71 17.27 21.66
C SER A 153 6.56 17.15 20.40
N ASN A 154 7.20 16.00 20.19
CA ASN A 154 8.06 15.79 19.01
C ASN A 154 7.25 15.75 17.71
N THR A 155 6.03 15.20 17.75
CA THR A 155 5.17 15.13 16.57
C THR A 155 4.59 16.51 16.23
N GLU A 156 4.19 17.29 17.24
CA GLU A 156 3.74 18.67 17.05
C GLU A 156 4.85 19.54 16.47
N GLU A 157 6.05 19.49 17.04
CA GLU A 157 7.22 20.20 16.52
C GLU A 157 7.56 19.77 15.08
N TYR A 158 7.48 18.48 14.78
CA TYR A 158 7.73 17.98 13.42
C TYR A 158 6.71 18.50 12.40
N LEU A 159 5.41 18.53 12.75
CA LEU A 159 4.37 19.09 11.89
C LEU A 159 4.56 20.60 11.67
N GLU A 160 4.90 21.35 12.72
CA GLU A 160 5.20 22.78 12.63
C GLU A 160 6.40 23.04 11.73
N ASN A 161 7.47 22.25 11.88
CA ASN A 161 8.66 22.36 11.03
C ASN A 161 8.35 21.98 9.57
N ALA A 162 7.57 20.92 9.35
CA ALA A 162 7.10 20.53 8.03
C ALA A 162 6.31 21.65 7.33
N SER A 163 5.42 22.32 8.07
CA SER A 163 4.67 23.49 7.58
C SER A 163 5.60 24.64 7.22
N LYS A 164 6.57 24.98 8.09
CA LYS A 164 7.54 26.06 7.83
C LYS A 164 8.39 25.84 6.58
N ILE A 165 8.75 24.60 6.27
CA ILE A 165 9.54 24.29 5.07
C ILE A 165 8.71 24.16 3.80
N GLY A 166 7.37 24.18 3.88
CA GLY A 166 6.47 24.22 2.73
C GLY A 166 5.69 22.93 2.45
N ALA A 167 5.62 21.98 3.39
CA ALA A 167 4.63 20.91 3.30
C ALA A 167 3.20 21.51 3.39
N ILE A 168 2.26 20.94 2.66
CA ILE A 168 0.90 21.50 2.50
C ILE A 168 -0.20 20.63 3.13
N GLY A 169 0.17 19.57 3.84
CA GLY A 169 -0.79 18.62 4.41
C GLY A 169 -0.12 17.40 5.00
N LEU A 170 -0.92 16.52 5.58
CA LEU A 170 -0.48 15.29 6.25
C LEU A 170 -1.06 14.07 5.54
N LYS A 171 -0.22 13.07 5.25
CA LYS A 171 -0.66 11.73 4.83
C LYS A 171 -0.47 10.73 5.97
N ILE A 172 -1.57 10.04 6.30
CA ILE A 172 -1.60 8.86 7.18
C ILE A 172 -1.75 7.59 6.33
N TYR A 173 -0.84 6.63 6.54
CA TYR A 173 -0.85 5.36 5.83
C TYR A 173 -1.76 4.31 6.48
N LYS A 174 -2.11 3.30 5.68
CA LYS A 174 -3.01 2.19 6.00
C LYS A 174 -2.57 1.26 7.12
N ASN A 175 -1.35 1.41 7.61
CA ASN A 175 -0.91 0.65 8.78
C ASN A 175 -1.69 1.06 10.04
N LEU A 176 -2.10 2.33 10.17
CA LEU A 176 -2.96 2.77 11.28
C LEU A 176 -4.32 2.06 11.21
N GLY A 177 -4.77 1.49 12.33
CA GLY A 177 -6.00 0.71 12.40
C GLY A 177 -5.84 -0.76 11.97
N LEU A 178 -4.74 -1.13 11.32
CA LEU A 178 -4.46 -2.50 10.86
C LEU A 178 -3.20 -3.07 11.51
N ASN A 179 -2.03 -2.79 10.93
CA ASN A 179 -0.76 -3.42 11.30
C ASN A 179 0.00 -2.68 12.42
N LEU A 180 -0.30 -1.40 12.62
CA LEU A 180 0.39 -0.59 13.62
C LEU A 180 0.09 -1.11 15.03
N LYS A 181 1.16 -1.39 15.78
CA LYS A 181 1.10 -1.78 17.19
C LYS A 181 1.86 -0.77 18.04
N ASP A 182 1.39 -0.55 19.25
CA ASP A 182 2.10 0.26 20.23
C ASP A 182 3.22 -0.53 20.93
N GLY A 183 3.91 0.11 21.88
CA GLY A 183 5.01 -0.50 22.62
C GLY A 183 4.63 -1.74 23.44
N GLU A 184 3.34 -1.97 23.69
CA GLU A 184 2.82 -3.13 24.40
C GLU A 184 2.37 -4.24 23.44
N GLY A 185 2.48 -4.01 22.13
CA GLY A 185 2.04 -4.95 21.09
C GLY A 185 0.54 -4.88 20.80
N ASN A 186 -0.18 -3.90 21.37
CA ASN A 186 -1.61 -3.69 21.13
C ASN A 186 -1.82 -2.97 19.80
N ARG A 187 -2.86 -3.37 19.03
CA ARG A 187 -3.24 -2.67 17.80
C ARG A 187 -3.63 -1.23 18.12
N VAL A 188 -3.07 -0.29 17.39
CA VAL A 188 -3.46 1.13 17.46
C VAL A 188 -4.68 1.36 16.60
N LYS A 189 -5.78 1.76 17.23
CA LYS A 189 -7.06 2.08 16.56
C LYS A 189 -6.97 3.37 15.76
N VAL A 190 -7.82 3.54 14.75
CA VAL A 190 -7.85 4.79 13.98
C VAL A 190 -8.30 5.98 14.85
N ASP A 191 -9.22 5.75 15.79
CA ASP A 191 -9.73 6.73 16.77
C ASP A 191 -9.02 6.69 18.13
N ASP A 192 -7.79 6.15 18.19
CA ASP A 192 -7.01 6.12 19.44
C ASP A 192 -6.82 7.55 20.00
N GLU A 193 -7.22 7.76 21.25
CA GLU A 193 -7.21 9.10 21.87
C GLU A 193 -5.81 9.70 21.95
N ARG A 194 -4.77 8.87 21.98
CA ARG A 194 -3.38 9.32 21.99
C ARG A 194 -2.97 10.00 20.67
N LEU A 195 -3.77 9.87 19.60
CA LEU A 195 -3.54 10.52 18.30
C LEU A 195 -4.31 11.84 18.16
N GLN A 196 -5.22 12.17 19.08
CA GLN A 196 -6.11 13.32 18.99
C GLN A 196 -5.37 14.65 18.74
N PHE A 197 -4.22 14.84 19.38
CA PHE A 197 -3.40 16.05 19.26
C PHE A 197 -2.88 16.28 17.83
N ILE A 198 -2.72 15.22 17.02
CA ILE A 198 -2.26 15.31 15.63
C ILE A 198 -3.30 16.05 14.78
N TRP A 199 -4.58 15.69 14.97
CA TRP A 199 -5.69 16.28 14.23
C TRP A 199 -5.92 17.74 14.62
N GLU A 200 -5.83 18.04 15.92
CA GLU A 200 -5.87 19.40 16.47
C GLU A 200 -4.74 20.26 15.89
N LYS A 201 -3.50 19.75 15.91
CA LYS A 201 -2.36 20.45 15.32
C LYS A 201 -2.52 20.66 13.82
N CYS A 202 -3.06 19.69 13.08
CA CYS A 202 -3.36 19.87 11.66
C CYS A 202 -4.44 20.93 11.41
N ALA A 203 -5.46 21.03 12.27
CA ALA A 203 -6.44 22.11 12.18
C ALA A 203 -5.79 23.48 12.42
N GLU A 204 -4.92 23.61 13.44
CA GLU A 204 -4.17 24.84 13.72
C GLU A 204 -3.29 25.27 12.53
N LEU A 205 -2.64 24.31 11.86
CA LEU A 205 -1.77 24.55 10.72
C LEU A 205 -2.53 24.71 9.39
N ASN A 206 -3.86 24.55 9.37
CA ASN A 206 -4.67 24.40 8.15
C ASN A 206 -4.17 23.27 7.21
N PHE A 207 -3.60 22.22 7.78
CA PHE A 207 -3.17 21.04 7.04
C PHE A 207 -4.36 20.12 6.76
N PRO A 208 -4.75 19.91 5.49
CA PRO A 208 -5.62 18.79 5.15
C PRO A 208 -4.91 17.47 5.47
N VAL A 209 -5.68 16.51 5.98
CA VAL A 209 -5.21 15.18 6.32
C VAL A 209 -5.78 14.18 5.34
N LEU A 210 -4.95 13.63 4.45
CA LEU A 210 -5.33 12.47 3.66
C LEU A 210 -5.05 11.22 4.47
N ILE A 211 -6.11 10.52 4.84
CA ILE A 211 -6.02 9.28 5.62
C ILE A 211 -6.45 8.08 4.79
N HIS A 212 -5.62 7.05 4.86
CA HIS A 212 -5.94 5.73 4.35
C HIS A 212 -6.12 4.83 5.57
N SER A 213 -7.34 4.40 5.84
CA SER A 213 -7.67 3.44 6.91
C SER A 213 -8.43 2.29 6.27
N GLY A 214 -8.02 1.04 6.53
CA GLY A 214 -8.67 -0.14 5.93
C GLY A 214 -8.17 -0.52 4.54
N GLU A 215 -8.94 -1.38 3.88
CA GLU A 215 -8.71 -1.97 2.56
C GLU A 215 -10.10 -2.25 1.92
N PRO A 216 -10.21 -2.62 0.63
CA PRO A 216 -11.49 -3.04 0.05
C PRO A 216 -12.18 -4.12 0.89
N ILE A 217 -13.51 -4.05 1.05
CA ILE A 217 -14.28 -4.98 1.90
C ILE A 217 -14.02 -6.46 1.55
N ALA A 218 -13.87 -6.78 0.26
CA ALA A 218 -13.58 -8.13 -0.23
C ALA A 218 -12.26 -8.71 0.31
N PHE A 219 -11.32 -7.88 0.81
CA PHE A 219 -10.09 -8.36 1.44
C PHE A 219 -10.31 -8.88 2.87
N PHE A 220 -11.44 -8.56 3.49
CA PHE A 220 -11.86 -9.06 4.81
C PHE A 220 -12.77 -10.29 4.70
N ASP A 221 -13.38 -10.50 3.53
CA ASP A 221 -14.26 -11.64 3.27
C ASP A 221 -13.46 -12.95 3.11
N LYS A 222 -14.17 -14.07 3.22
CA LYS A 222 -13.61 -15.40 2.95
C LYS A 222 -13.10 -15.46 1.51
N ILE A 223 -11.92 -16.05 1.32
CA ILE A 223 -11.36 -16.31 -0.02
C ILE A 223 -12.01 -17.58 -0.55
N ASP A 224 -13.08 -17.43 -1.32
CA ASP A 224 -13.77 -18.53 -2.01
C ASP A 224 -14.27 -18.10 -3.39
N LYS A 225 -15.07 -18.95 -4.05
CA LYS A 225 -15.60 -18.72 -5.40
C LYS A 225 -16.53 -17.50 -5.53
N PHE A 226 -16.97 -16.91 -4.42
CA PHE A 226 -17.83 -15.73 -4.40
C PHE A 226 -17.08 -14.43 -4.12
N ASN A 227 -15.79 -14.51 -3.74
CA ASN A 227 -14.97 -13.34 -3.49
C ASN A 227 -14.47 -12.75 -4.82
N GLU A 228 -14.90 -11.52 -5.14
CA GLU A 228 -14.51 -10.82 -6.38
C GLU A 228 -12.99 -10.58 -6.48
N ARG A 229 -12.25 -10.66 -5.36
CA ARG A 229 -10.80 -10.48 -5.27
C ARG A 229 -10.06 -11.81 -5.16
N TRP A 230 -10.68 -12.95 -5.46
CA TRP A 230 -10.03 -14.27 -5.40
C TRP A 230 -8.71 -14.33 -6.20
N LEU A 231 -8.68 -13.79 -7.43
CA LEU A 231 -7.44 -13.77 -8.24
C LEU A 231 -6.36 -12.89 -7.58
N HIS A 232 -6.76 -11.74 -7.01
CA HIS A 232 -5.86 -10.91 -6.22
C HIS A 232 -5.32 -11.67 -5.00
N ALA A 233 -6.13 -12.51 -4.35
CA ALA A 233 -5.70 -13.33 -3.22
C ALA A 233 -4.61 -14.32 -3.62
N LYS A 234 -4.73 -14.92 -4.81
CA LYS A 234 -3.73 -15.82 -5.39
C LYS A 234 -2.42 -15.10 -5.68
N GLU A 235 -2.47 -13.90 -6.25
CA GLU A 235 -1.28 -13.14 -6.67
C GLU A 235 -0.61 -12.34 -5.54
N ARG A 236 -1.42 -11.78 -4.63
CA ARG A 236 -0.98 -10.88 -3.55
C ARG A 236 -1.68 -11.22 -2.22
N PRO A 237 -1.43 -12.43 -1.66
CA PRO A 237 -2.13 -12.93 -0.47
C PRO A 237 -2.00 -12.00 0.74
N ASN A 238 -0.88 -11.28 0.88
CA ASN A 238 -0.64 -10.34 1.98
C ASN A 238 -1.57 -9.11 1.96
N SER A 239 -2.37 -8.92 0.91
CA SER A 239 -3.37 -7.85 0.84
C SER A 239 -4.60 -8.15 1.71
N PHE A 240 -4.86 -9.42 2.02
CA PHE A 240 -6.06 -9.86 2.73
C PHE A 240 -5.94 -9.69 4.25
N ARG A 241 -7.08 -9.56 4.91
CA ARG A 241 -7.23 -9.24 6.34
C ARG A 241 -8.05 -10.32 7.03
N PRO A 242 -7.49 -11.53 7.24
CA PRO A 242 -8.23 -12.61 7.87
C PRO A 242 -8.56 -12.27 9.33
N SER A 243 -9.75 -12.69 9.77
CA SER A 243 -10.36 -12.28 11.04
C SER A 243 -9.64 -12.79 12.29
N ASP A 244 -8.77 -13.80 12.16
CA ASP A 244 -7.90 -14.29 13.24
C ASP A 244 -6.74 -13.32 13.55
N LYS A 245 -6.43 -12.40 12.62
CA LYS A 245 -5.29 -11.47 12.72
C LYS A 245 -5.69 -9.99 12.71
N TYR A 246 -6.82 -9.65 12.11
CA TYR A 246 -7.24 -8.28 11.85
C TYR A 246 -8.64 -7.98 12.39
N PRO A 247 -8.91 -6.70 12.76
CA PRO A 247 -10.28 -6.26 12.99
C PRO A 247 -11.13 -6.42 11.72
N SER A 248 -12.44 -6.51 11.88
CA SER A 248 -13.36 -6.50 10.73
C SER A 248 -13.34 -5.14 10.01
N PHE A 249 -13.80 -5.14 8.75
CA PHE A 249 -13.98 -3.92 7.97
C PHE A 249 -14.80 -2.86 8.73
N ASP A 250 -15.95 -3.26 9.28
CA ASP A 250 -16.86 -2.37 10.00
C ASP A 250 -16.19 -1.72 11.23
N VAL A 251 -15.34 -2.46 11.95
CA VAL A 251 -14.59 -1.89 13.08
C VAL A 251 -13.66 -0.79 12.60
N VAL A 252 -12.85 -1.05 11.57
CA VAL A 252 -11.89 -0.05 11.06
C VAL A 252 -12.60 1.19 10.50
N MET A 253 -13.72 0.99 9.80
CA MET A 253 -14.49 2.11 9.24
C MET A 253 -15.16 2.93 10.35
N MET A 254 -15.71 2.27 11.38
CA MET A 254 -16.30 2.96 12.53
C MET A 254 -15.26 3.79 13.29
N GLU A 255 -14.05 3.25 13.51
CA GLU A 255 -12.95 4.00 14.11
C GLU A 255 -12.61 5.25 13.27
N GLN A 256 -12.56 5.12 11.94
CA GLN A 256 -12.33 6.28 11.07
C GLN A 256 -13.45 7.33 11.20
N TYR A 257 -14.71 6.92 11.21
CA TYR A 257 -15.86 7.84 11.35
C TYR A 257 -15.92 8.52 12.71
N ASN A 258 -15.63 7.80 13.80
CA ASN A 258 -15.50 8.38 15.13
C ASN A 258 -14.42 9.46 15.16
N MET A 259 -13.27 9.17 14.54
CA MET A 259 -12.17 10.12 14.42
C MET A 259 -12.60 11.38 13.65
N PHE A 260 -13.27 11.25 12.50
CA PHE A 260 -13.79 12.42 11.77
C PHE A 260 -14.78 13.23 12.61
N LYS A 261 -15.74 12.56 13.26
CA LYS A 261 -16.77 13.21 14.08
C LYS A 261 -16.18 13.99 15.26
N LYS A 262 -15.10 13.48 15.87
CA LYS A 262 -14.41 14.13 16.99
C LYS A 262 -13.57 15.34 16.55
N ASN A 263 -13.27 15.48 15.26
CA ASN A 263 -12.32 16.47 14.73
C ASN A 263 -12.95 17.38 13.64
N PRO A 264 -14.04 18.12 13.95
CA PRO A 264 -14.78 18.90 12.94
C PRO A 264 -13.99 20.08 12.35
N ASN A 265 -12.91 20.52 13.00
CA ASN A 265 -12.08 21.63 12.53
C ASN A 265 -10.95 21.17 11.59
N THR A 266 -10.75 19.86 11.44
CA THR A 266 -9.70 19.30 10.57
C THR A 266 -10.31 18.91 9.23
N THR A 267 -9.71 19.35 8.13
CA THR A 267 -10.13 18.91 6.79
C THR A 267 -9.56 17.53 6.50
N PHE A 268 -10.41 16.52 6.34
CA PHE A 268 -10.00 15.18 5.98
C PHE A 268 -10.26 14.87 4.50
N ILE A 269 -9.28 14.26 3.83
CA ILE A 269 -9.46 13.65 2.52
C ILE A 269 -9.61 12.14 2.75
N ASN A 270 -10.84 11.64 2.63
CA ASN A 270 -11.12 10.22 2.80
C ASN A 270 -10.81 9.46 1.50
N ALA A 271 -9.69 8.72 1.50
CA ALA A 271 -9.21 8.03 0.31
C ALA A 271 -10.19 6.94 -0.17
N HIS A 272 -10.13 6.64 -1.47
CA HIS A 272 -10.81 5.48 -2.07
C HIS A 272 -12.33 5.41 -1.83
N PHE A 273 -13.01 6.57 -1.85
CA PHE A 273 -14.44 6.70 -1.54
C PHE A 273 -14.80 6.13 -0.15
N GLY A 274 -13.89 6.25 0.82
CA GLY A 274 -14.06 5.66 2.15
C GLY A 274 -14.23 4.14 2.15
N TRP A 275 -13.76 3.47 1.08
CA TRP A 275 -13.97 2.05 0.82
C TRP A 275 -15.41 1.61 0.54
N PHE A 276 -16.31 2.55 0.25
CA PHE A 276 -17.69 2.27 -0.17
C PHE A 276 -17.92 2.45 -1.67
N GLY A 277 -16.86 2.53 -2.48
CA GLY A 277 -16.97 2.64 -3.94
C GLY A 277 -17.73 1.47 -4.61
N ASN A 278 -17.84 0.33 -3.94
CA ASN A 278 -18.67 -0.81 -4.35
C ASN A 278 -20.16 -0.70 -3.95
N ASN A 279 -20.50 0.21 -3.04
CA ASN A 279 -21.87 0.44 -2.57
C ASN A 279 -22.16 1.93 -2.35
N LEU A 280 -22.47 2.63 -3.43
CA LEU A 280 -22.66 4.09 -3.47
C LEU A 280 -23.88 4.61 -2.68
N LYS A 281 -24.71 3.73 -2.10
CA LYS A 281 -25.82 4.12 -1.23
C LYS A 281 -25.41 4.32 0.24
N LYS A 282 -24.19 3.91 0.61
CA LYS A 282 -23.62 4.07 1.95
C LYS A 282 -22.80 5.35 2.07
#